data_AF-A0A6G2KVZ8-F1
#
_entry.id   AF-A0A6G2KVZ8-F1
#
_cell.length_a   1.000
_cell.length_b   1.000
_cell.length_c   1.000
_cell.angle_alpha   90.00
_cell.angle_beta   90.00
_cell.angle_gamma   90.00
#
_symmetry.space_group_name_H-M   'P 1'
#
loop_
_entity.id
_entity.type
_entity.pdbx_description
1 polymer ?
#
loop_
_entity_poly.entity_id
_entity_poly.type
_entity_poly.pdbx_seq_one_letter_code
_entity_poly.pdbx_strand_id
1 'polypeptide(L)'
;MPHVMDDSTIVNATPLVNLTDILKECARQVYKTELPDELAVWGKFDSELPTGSIKVRPAAYIIREAIRSGDLKGGQTIIEATSGNFGIALGSVSDMNINVISLVSRRLQEGVFEELKDGRVNTIDLDMDICPAPGMKGSADMMAAKATAMNIKSQLSAMGFDPGIFDEAYPQIEPLLLEQDIINLAKLLGRIYGMFCTEQYDNQMNIETHRLITAPEIDQQLRERNESLKDHRVFCTFGTGGTSGGISQYIHEKYGKKSVHVVFPPAGQDVAGIRTLDKAEGLGLYNPEDYAEQHVIDFANARHLLKFLVKKGYDIGESSALAIYAALELALSNKGGKFVVIIADGIAKYRKALESDVDNLQVSLDDVSSNADDYSRIIWVHPQYTPREEGVDIIARSLGVDASKIFIPKATAVGEMLMTQNIPEDIKSEIQDAKGKALLVCMAGKTSLMASKLLAKNGLVTQSLDGGITGLPESQNKVPTEYIRPATD
;
A
#
# COMPACT_ATOMS: atom_id res chain seq x y z
N MET A 1 11.96 20.80 -11.91
CA MET A 1 10.52 20.62 -11.59
C MET A 1 9.68 21.34 -12.62
N PRO A 2 8.54 20.77 -13.04
CA PRO A 2 7.57 21.47 -13.87
C PRO A 2 7.15 22.78 -13.22
N HIS A 3 7.13 23.87 -13.99
CA HIS A 3 6.72 25.18 -13.53
C HIS A 3 6.20 26.05 -14.67
N VAL A 4 5.48 27.10 -14.31
CA VAL A 4 4.97 28.13 -15.21
C VAL A 4 6.14 29.07 -15.57
N MET A 5 6.45 29.23 -16.86
CA MET A 5 7.49 30.18 -17.33
C MET A 5 6.91 31.57 -17.61
N ASP A 6 5.77 31.61 -18.30
CA ASP A 6 4.97 32.80 -18.63
C ASP A 6 3.49 32.53 -18.30
N ASP A 7 2.55 33.44 -18.55
CA ASP A 7 1.13 33.38 -18.13
C ASP A 7 0.34 32.06 -18.43
N SER A 8 0.88 31.12 -19.23
CA SER A 8 0.22 29.83 -19.47
C SER A 8 1.12 28.66 -19.88
N THR A 9 2.42 28.86 -20.08
CA THR A 9 3.30 27.80 -20.59
C THR A 9 3.97 27.02 -19.46
N ILE A 10 3.76 25.71 -19.45
CA ILE A 10 4.50 24.81 -18.56
C ILE A 10 5.79 24.37 -19.24
N VAL A 11 6.91 24.53 -18.52
CA VAL A 11 8.23 24.06 -18.93
C VAL A 11 8.74 22.98 -17.96
N ASN A 12 9.69 22.16 -18.41
CA ASN A 12 10.20 21.00 -17.68
C ASN A 12 9.10 20.01 -17.28
N ALA A 13 8.11 19.81 -18.17
CA ALA A 13 7.01 18.89 -17.98
C ALA A 13 7.51 17.44 -17.80
N THR A 14 6.84 16.68 -16.95
CA THR A 14 7.03 15.22 -16.89
C THR A 14 6.47 14.57 -18.16
N PRO A 15 6.95 13.39 -18.58
CA PRO A 15 6.51 12.81 -19.85
C PRO A 15 5.02 12.45 -19.89
N LEU A 16 4.42 12.65 -21.07
CA LEU A 16 3.12 12.09 -21.45
C LEU A 16 3.37 11.06 -22.55
N VAL A 17 3.32 9.78 -22.17
CA VAL A 17 3.75 8.64 -22.98
C VAL A 17 2.53 7.88 -23.50
N ASN A 18 2.53 7.48 -24.77
CA ASN A 18 1.46 6.66 -25.33
C ASN A 18 1.62 5.22 -24.82
N LEU A 19 0.62 4.70 -24.11
CA LEU A 19 0.58 3.35 -23.57
C LEU A 19 -0.33 2.41 -24.36
N THR A 20 -0.99 2.89 -25.43
CA THR A 20 -2.05 2.15 -26.12
C THR A 20 -1.61 0.78 -26.61
N ASP A 21 -0.51 0.71 -27.38
CA ASP A 21 -0.09 -0.54 -28.01
C ASP A 21 0.41 -1.57 -26.99
N ILE A 22 1.15 -1.09 -25.97
CA ILE A 22 1.65 -1.98 -24.91
C ILE A 22 0.50 -2.50 -24.04
N LEU A 23 -0.56 -1.71 -23.84
CA LEU A 23 -1.75 -2.15 -23.12
C LEU A 23 -2.61 -3.11 -23.94
N LYS A 24 -2.70 -2.93 -25.27
CA LYS A 24 -3.28 -3.93 -26.18
C LYS A 24 -2.50 -5.25 -26.14
N GLU A 25 -1.17 -5.19 -26.09
CA GLU A 25 -0.33 -6.37 -25.91
C GLU A 25 -0.58 -7.04 -24.53
N CYS A 26 -0.64 -6.24 -23.46
CA CYS A 26 -0.94 -6.71 -22.11
C CYS A 26 -2.29 -7.42 -22.05
N ALA A 27 -3.35 -6.83 -22.62
CA ALA A 27 -4.68 -7.41 -22.64
C ALA A 27 -4.70 -8.81 -23.29
N ARG A 28 -4.01 -8.97 -24.42
CA ARG A 28 -3.90 -10.28 -25.09
C ARG A 28 -3.10 -11.29 -24.29
N GLN A 29 -1.94 -10.90 -23.75
CA GLN A 29 -1.02 -11.85 -23.12
C GLN A 29 -1.44 -12.21 -21.69
N VAL A 30 -1.87 -11.22 -20.93
CA VAL A 30 -2.19 -11.35 -19.50
C VAL A 30 -3.65 -11.72 -19.30
N TYR A 31 -4.57 -10.98 -19.92
CA TYR A 31 -6.01 -11.11 -19.65
C TYR A 31 -6.77 -11.92 -20.73
N LYS A 32 -6.08 -12.42 -21.75
CA LYS A 32 -6.65 -13.20 -22.87
C LYS A 32 -7.85 -12.51 -23.52
N THR A 33 -7.78 -11.19 -23.65
CA THR A 33 -8.83 -10.35 -24.23
C THR A 33 -8.26 -9.36 -25.25
N GLU A 34 -9.11 -8.82 -26.11
CA GLU A 34 -8.75 -7.78 -27.08
C GLU A 34 -9.35 -6.45 -26.65
N LEU A 35 -8.51 -5.42 -26.57
CA LEU A 35 -8.99 -4.05 -26.36
C LEU A 35 -9.48 -3.46 -27.68
N PRO A 36 -10.48 -2.56 -27.65
CA PRO A 36 -11.04 -1.95 -28.85
C PRO A 36 -10.01 -1.18 -29.69
N ASP A 37 -10.27 -1.10 -31.00
CA ASP A 37 -9.37 -0.40 -31.92
C ASP A 37 -9.30 1.11 -31.63
N GLU A 38 -10.45 1.73 -31.34
CA GLU A 38 -10.63 3.16 -31.03
C GLU A 38 -10.18 3.55 -29.60
N LEU A 39 -9.21 2.82 -29.04
CA LEU A 39 -8.62 3.12 -27.74
C LEU A 39 -7.37 4.00 -27.91
N ALA A 40 -7.27 5.05 -27.09
CA ALA A 40 -6.04 5.83 -26.89
C ALA A 40 -5.79 6.00 -25.39
N VAL A 41 -4.63 5.57 -24.91
CA VAL A 41 -4.24 5.70 -23.50
C VAL A 41 -2.90 6.41 -23.40
N TRP A 42 -2.88 7.52 -22.69
CA TRP A 42 -1.68 8.28 -22.36
C TRP A 42 -1.34 8.11 -20.87
N GLY A 43 -0.10 7.79 -20.54
CA GLY A 43 0.41 7.79 -19.16
C GLY A 43 1.14 9.08 -18.84
N LYS A 44 0.79 9.73 -17.72
CA LYS A 44 1.47 10.92 -17.20
C LYS A 44 2.51 10.52 -16.14
N PHE A 45 3.78 10.48 -16.52
CA PHE A 45 4.89 9.88 -15.75
C PHE A 45 5.43 10.82 -14.67
N ASP A 46 4.65 11.06 -13.63
CA ASP A 46 5.11 11.77 -12.43
C ASP A 46 6.03 10.91 -11.53
N SER A 47 6.23 9.63 -11.88
CA SER A 47 7.33 8.80 -11.39
C SER A 47 8.71 9.34 -11.75
N GLU A 48 8.84 10.14 -12.81
CA GLU A 48 10.11 10.77 -13.21
C GLU A 48 10.42 12.09 -12.48
N LEU A 49 9.55 12.52 -11.56
CA LEU A 49 9.88 13.65 -10.71
C LEU A 49 11.08 13.30 -9.80
N PRO A 50 11.83 14.32 -9.31
CA PRO A 50 12.79 14.12 -8.22
C PRO A 50 12.16 13.31 -7.09
N THR A 51 12.91 12.44 -6.42
CA THR A 51 12.38 11.50 -5.40
C THR A 51 11.32 10.48 -5.89
N GLY A 52 11.05 10.42 -7.20
CA GLY A 52 10.35 9.32 -7.86
C GLY A 52 8.83 9.32 -7.71
N SER A 53 8.18 10.45 -7.42
CA SER A 53 6.71 10.46 -7.26
C SER A 53 6.03 11.83 -7.43
N ILE A 54 4.74 11.78 -7.72
CA ILE A 54 3.82 12.92 -7.81
C ILE A 54 3.79 13.82 -6.57
N LYS A 55 4.13 13.26 -5.39
CA LYS A 55 4.08 13.99 -4.11
C LYS A 55 5.09 15.15 -4.02
N VAL A 56 6.06 15.20 -4.93
CA VAL A 56 7.00 16.32 -5.03
C VAL A 56 6.31 17.60 -5.46
N ARG A 57 5.24 17.51 -6.25
CA ARG A 57 4.47 18.70 -6.68
C ARG A 57 3.90 19.46 -5.47
N PRO A 58 3.06 18.85 -4.61
CA PRO A 58 2.52 19.55 -3.45
C PRO A 58 3.60 19.87 -2.41
N ALA A 59 4.59 19.00 -2.20
CA ALA A 59 5.68 19.29 -1.25
C ALA A 59 6.45 20.56 -1.65
N ALA A 60 6.89 20.65 -2.91
CA ALA A 60 7.61 21.81 -3.39
C ALA A 60 6.76 23.08 -3.35
N TYR A 61 5.47 23.00 -3.70
CA TYR A 61 4.59 24.16 -3.71
C TYR A 61 4.29 24.68 -2.30
N ILE A 62 3.90 23.79 -1.37
CA ILE A 62 3.62 24.15 0.03
C ILE A 62 4.85 24.77 0.69
N ILE A 63 6.02 24.12 0.55
CA ILE A 63 7.25 24.62 1.17
C ILE A 63 7.70 25.95 0.57
N ARG A 64 7.61 26.10 -0.76
CA ARG A 64 7.95 27.38 -1.41
C ARG A 64 7.07 28.52 -0.90
N GLU A 65 5.75 28.30 -0.81
CA GLU A 65 4.84 29.33 -0.31
C GLU A 65 5.07 29.65 1.16
N ALA A 66 5.32 28.64 2.01
CA ALA A 66 5.65 28.83 3.42
C ALA A 66 6.95 29.62 3.63
N ILE A 67 7.97 29.38 2.80
CA ILE A 67 9.22 30.17 2.82
C ILE A 67 8.96 31.59 2.34
N ARG A 68 8.14 31.75 1.28
CA ARG A 68 7.82 33.05 0.69
C ARG A 68 7.00 33.93 1.63
N SER A 69 6.03 33.36 2.36
CA SER A 69 5.23 34.07 3.38
C SER A 69 6.02 34.35 4.66
N GLY A 70 7.11 33.60 4.89
CA GLY A 70 7.91 33.66 6.11
C GLY A 70 7.40 32.77 7.23
N ASP A 71 6.44 31.88 6.95
CA ASP A 71 5.93 30.86 7.89
C ASP A 71 6.96 29.75 8.15
N LEU A 72 7.88 29.53 7.20
CA LEU A 72 8.97 28.58 7.31
C LEU A 72 10.32 29.23 6.98
N LYS A 73 11.31 29.01 7.83
CA LYS A 73 12.67 29.56 7.76
C LYS A 73 13.70 28.48 8.10
N GLY A 74 14.94 28.70 7.69
CA GLY A 74 16.07 27.85 8.10
C GLY A 74 16.19 27.77 9.63
N GLY A 75 16.51 26.58 10.13
CA GLY A 75 16.58 26.21 11.54
C GLY A 75 15.27 25.69 12.12
N GLN A 76 14.15 25.76 11.39
CA GLN A 76 12.86 25.23 11.83
C GLN A 76 12.67 23.76 11.44
N THR A 77 11.63 23.16 12.01
CA THR A 77 11.25 21.77 11.80
C THR A 77 9.90 21.69 11.12
N ILE A 78 9.79 20.84 10.11
CA ILE A 78 8.54 20.40 9.48
C ILE A 78 8.08 19.12 10.18
N ILE A 79 6.77 18.99 10.41
CA ILE A 79 6.14 17.75 10.86
C ILE A 79 4.96 17.36 9.96
N GLU A 80 4.87 16.08 9.60
CA GLU A 80 3.76 15.58 8.79
C GLU A 80 3.39 14.14 9.14
N ALA A 81 2.10 13.84 9.07
CA ALA A 81 1.57 12.48 9.07
C ALA A 81 1.68 11.90 7.67
N THR A 82 2.68 11.05 7.44
CA THR A 82 2.85 10.42 6.14
C THR A 82 3.62 9.12 6.25
N SER A 83 3.13 8.12 5.52
CA SER A 83 3.74 6.81 5.41
C SER A 83 4.25 6.59 3.99
N GLY A 84 4.91 7.58 3.37
CA GLY A 84 5.49 7.32 2.05
C GLY A 84 6.01 8.53 1.31
N ASN A 85 5.61 8.60 0.04
CA ASN A 85 6.17 9.50 -0.98
C ASN A 85 6.20 10.99 -0.58
N PHE A 86 5.28 11.46 0.25
CA PHE A 86 5.27 12.86 0.68
C PHE A 86 6.36 13.16 1.70
N GLY A 87 6.63 12.26 2.67
CA GLY A 87 7.75 12.42 3.60
C GLY A 87 9.09 12.41 2.88
N ILE A 88 9.25 11.53 1.88
CA ILE A 88 10.45 11.46 1.04
C ILE A 88 10.62 12.75 0.23
N ALA A 89 9.53 13.28 -0.33
CA ALA A 89 9.55 14.55 -1.04
C ALA A 89 9.94 15.72 -0.12
N LEU A 90 9.42 15.76 1.12
CA LEU A 90 9.80 16.77 2.12
C LEU A 90 11.28 16.65 2.50
N GLY A 91 11.84 15.43 2.57
CA GLY A 91 13.26 15.22 2.82
C GLY A 91 14.19 15.95 1.85
N SER A 92 13.73 16.32 0.65
CA SER A 92 14.53 17.11 -0.29
C SER A 92 14.87 18.53 0.20
N VAL A 93 14.17 19.02 1.23
CA VAL A 93 14.37 20.38 1.77
C VAL A 93 15.39 20.41 2.91
N SER A 94 15.94 19.25 3.32
CA SER A 94 16.96 19.14 4.37
C SER A 94 18.18 20.03 4.12
N ASP A 95 18.55 20.16 2.85
CA ASP A 95 19.71 20.95 2.40
C ASP A 95 19.54 22.46 2.64
N MET A 96 18.32 22.92 2.97
CA MET A 96 18.00 24.31 3.31
C MET A 96 18.09 24.60 4.82
N ASN A 97 18.77 23.74 5.59
CA ASN A 97 18.82 23.79 7.05
C ASN A 97 17.42 23.69 7.69
N ILE A 98 16.54 22.86 7.13
CA ILE A 98 15.19 22.61 7.67
C ILE A 98 15.11 21.15 8.08
N ASN A 99 14.70 20.89 9.31
CA ASN A 99 14.54 19.52 9.80
C ASN A 99 13.17 18.97 9.37
N VAL A 100 13.09 17.68 9.07
CA VAL A 100 11.81 17.03 8.71
C VAL A 100 11.52 15.88 9.68
N ILE A 101 10.33 15.86 10.26
CA ILE A 101 9.79 14.78 11.09
C ILE A 101 8.57 14.18 10.39
N SER A 102 8.59 12.87 10.16
CA SER A 102 7.48 12.12 9.60
C SER A 102 6.90 11.19 10.65
N LEU A 103 5.60 11.32 10.96
CA LEU A 103 4.88 10.35 11.77
C LEU A 103 4.39 9.21 10.87
N VAL A 104 4.74 7.97 11.25
CA VAL A 104 4.54 6.79 10.41
C VAL A 104 3.82 5.68 11.18
N SER A 105 2.72 5.16 10.66
CA SER A 105 2.11 3.90 11.13
C SER A 105 2.51 2.72 10.24
N ARG A 106 2.90 1.57 10.81
CA ARG A 106 3.40 0.39 10.07
C ARG A 106 2.31 -0.37 9.30
N ARG A 107 2.05 0.11 8.08
CA ARG A 107 1.91 -0.77 6.92
C ARG A 107 2.80 -0.29 5.78
N LEU A 108 4.03 0.06 6.13
CA LEU A 108 5.01 0.48 5.15
C LEU A 108 5.64 -0.72 4.46
N GLN A 109 5.71 -0.65 3.13
CA GLN A 109 6.59 -1.54 2.39
C GLN A 109 8.05 -1.21 2.73
N GLU A 110 8.88 -2.25 2.85
CA GLU A 110 10.27 -2.16 3.30
C GLU A 110 11.11 -1.13 2.51
N GLY A 111 10.90 -1.02 1.19
CA GLY A 111 11.61 -0.06 0.33
C GLY A 111 11.29 1.41 0.62
N VAL A 112 10.08 1.72 1.09
CA VAL A 112 9.69 3.09 1.47
C VAL A 112 10.41 3.50 2.77
N PHE A 113 10.59 2.55 3.68
CA PHE A 113 11.29 2.77 4.94
C PHE A 113 12.80 2.94 4.73
N GLU A 114 13.39 2.19 3.79
CA GLU A 114 14.78 2.38 3.36
C GLU A 114 15.01 3.81 2.82
N GLU A 115 14.13 4.31 1.94
CA GLU A 115 14.24 5.67 1.40
C GLU A 115 14.05 6.77 2.47
N LEU A 116 13.13 6.57 3.42
CA LEU A 116 12.95 7.52 4.53
C LEU A 116 14.15 7.56 5.49
N LYS A 117 14.96 6.48 5.54
CA LYS A 117 16.14 6.37 6.41
C LYS A 117 17.44 6.90 5.82
N ASP A 118 17.43 7.53 4.64
CA ASP A 118 18.60 8.18 4.02
C ASP A 118 19.14 9.42 4.79
N GLY A 119 18.82 9.56 6.08
CA GLY A 119 19.30 10.63 6.95
C GLY A 119 18.66 12.00 6.74
N ARG A 120 17.83 12.18 5.71
CA ARG A 120 17.15 13.46 5.39
C ARG A 120 15.83 13.67 6.14
N VAL A 121 15.22 12.60 6.62
CA VAL A 121 13.93 12.61 7.32
C VAL A 121 14.06 11.85 8.63
N ASN A 122 13.63 12.47 9.72
CA ASN A 122 13.49 11.79 11.00
C ASN A 122 12.11 11.12 11.04
N THR A 123 12.09 9.79 11.19
CA THR A 123 10.83 9.04 11.28
C THR A 123 10.49 8.74 12.72
N ILE A 124 9.27 9.05 13.14
CA ILE A 124 8.70 8.56 14.40
C ILE A 124 7.76 7.41 14.07
N ASP A 125 8.21 6.21 14.43
CA ASP A 125 7.41 4.99 14.31
C ASP A 125 6.35 4.95 15.40
N LEU A 126 5.09 4.86 14.98
CA LEU A 126 3.93 4.82 15.87
C LEU A 126 3.51 3.40 16.23
N ASP A 127 4.13 2.37 15.64
CA ASP A 127 3.81 1.00 15.98
C ASP A 127 4.65 0.52 17.17
N MET A 128 3.98 -0.06 18.16
CA MET A 128 4.62 -0.69 19.30
C MET A 128 4.07 -2.10 19.47
N ASP A 129 4.97 -3.08 19.44
CA ASP A 129 4.68 -4.46 19.83
C ASP A 129 4.33 -4.52 21.32
N ILE A 130 3.06 -4.32 21.65
CA ILE A 130 2.57 -4.56 23.00
C ILE A 130 2.02 -5.97 23.04
N CYS A 131 2.71 -6.86 23.73
CA CYS A 131 2.19 -8.18 24.07
C CYS A 131 1.25 -8.03 25.28
N PRO A 132 -0.09 -8.13 25.13
CA PRO A 132 -0.98 -8.01 26.28
C PRO A 132 -0.96 -9.31 27.09
N ALA A 133 -0.77 -9.20 28.41
CA ALA A 133 -0.93 -10.34 29.31
C ALA A 133 -2.39 -10.88 29.27
N PRO A 134 -2.62 -12.18 29.49
CA PRO A 134 -3.96 -12.76 29.46
C PRO A 134 -4.90 -12.09 30.50
N GLY A 135 -6.05 -11.57 30.04
CA GLY A 135 -7.10 -10.98 30.91
C GLY A 135 -7.45 -9.51 30.63
N MET A 136 -6.86 -8.89 29.59
CA MET A 136 -6.83 -7.43 29.40
C MET A 136 -7.57 -6.91 28.16
N LYS A 137 -8.82 -7.37 27.92
CA LYS A 137 -9.69 -6.78 26.88
C LYS A 137 -10.24 -5.42 27.36
N GLY A 138 -9.90 -4.34 26.65
CA GLY A 138 -10.23 -2.94 26.99
C GLY A 138 -9.03 -2.13 27.51
N SER A 139 -8.04 -2.78 28.12
CA SER A 139 -6.79 -2.15 28.55
C SER A 139 -5.64 -2.24 27.53
N ALA A 140 -5.80 -3.06 26.49
CA ALA A 140 -4.78 -3.23 25.44
C ALA A 140 -4.63 -1.98 24.56
N ASP A 141 -5.73 -1.39 24.08
CA ASP A 141 -5.68 -0.18 23.23
C ASP A 141 -5.18 1.04 24.01
N MET A 142 -5.55 1.15 25.29
CA MET A 142 -5.04 2.18 26.18
C MET A 142 -3.55 1.99 26.49
N MET A 143 -3.08 0.74 26.63
CA MET A 143 -1.64 0.46 26.74
C MET A 143 -0.92 0.76 25.44
N ALA A 144 -1.51 0.44 24.28
CA ALA A 144 -1.00 0.75 22.95
C ALA A 144 -0.81 2.26 22.78
N ALA A 145 -1.85 3.03 23.07
CA ALA A 145 -1.80 4.48 23.05
C ALA A 145 -0.74 5.03 24.01
N LYS A 146 -0.69 4.53 25.26
CA LYS A 146 0.31 4.96 26.26
C LYS A 146 1.74 4.67 25.85
N ALA A 147 2.03 3.46 25.37
CA ALA A 147 3.38 3.12 24.95
C ALA A 147 3.77 3.92 23.70
N THR A 148 2.87 4.04 22.73
CA THR A 148 3.08 4.87 21.53
C THR A 148 3.37 6.32 21.93
N ALA A 149 2.61 6.88 22.87
CA ALA A 149 2.87 8.22 23.40
C ALA A 149 4.24 8.34 24.06
N MET A 150 4.66 7.36 24.88
CA MET A 150 6.00 7.33 25.48
C MET A 150 7.10 7.24 24.43
N ASN A 151 6.89 6.46 23.37
CA ASN A 151 7.84 6.33 22.26
C ASN A 151 7.97 7.63 21.48
N ILE A 152 6.85 8.28 21.12
CA ILE A 152 6.87 9.60 20.47
C ILE A 152 7.62 10.60 21.36
N LYS A 153 7.28 10.67 22.66
CA LYS A 153 7.94 11.57 23.61
C LYS A 153 9.45 11.31 23.69
N SER A 154 9.86 10.05 23.78
CA SER A 154 11.26 9.65 23.83
C SER A 154 12.03 10.09 22.58
N GLN A 155 11.46 9.85 21.40
CA GLN A 155 12.09 10.23 20.13
C GLN A 155 12.16 11.74 19.93
N LEU A 156 11.10 12.48 20.28
CA LEU A 156 11.11 13.95 20.27
C LEU A 156 12.16 14.50 21.24
N SER A 157 12.25 13.94 22.45
CA SER A 157 13.27 14.33 23.44
C SER A 157 14.70 14.07 22.93
N ALA A 158 14.94 12.93 22.27
CA ALA A 158 16.22 12.64 21.63
C ALA A 158 16.57 13.63 20.50
N MET A 159 15.57 14.25 19.88
CA MET A 159 15.73 15.32 18.87
C MET A 159 15.83 16.72 19.50
N GLY A 160 15.83 16.84 20.83
CA GLY A 160 16.01 18.09 21.55
C GLY A 160 14.72 18.85 21.89
N PHE A 161 13.55 18.24 21.70
CA PHE A 161 12.27 18.84 22.10
C PHE A 161 12.01 18.63 23.61
N ASP A 162 11.43 19.63 24.27
CA ASP A 162 11.15 19.57 25.71
C ASP A 162 10.04 18.54 26.02
N PRO A 163 10.34 17.45 26.75
CA PRO A 163 9.33 16.45 27.10
C PRO A 163 8.21 17.00 28.01
N GLY A 164 8.43 18.11 28.72
CA GLY A 164 7.41 18.76 29.53
C GLY A 164 6.23 19.27 28.71
N ILE A 165 6.48 19.79 27.50
CA ILE A 165 5.43 20.22 26.56
C ILE A 165 4.55 19.03 26.15
N PHE A 166 5.16 17.86 25.93
CA PHE A 166 4.41 16.63 25.65
C PHE A 166 3.51 16.24 26.82
N ASP A 167 4.06 16.27 28.03
CA ASP A 167 3.35 15.84 29.24
C ASP A 167 2.16 16.76 29.55
N GLU A 168 2.30 18.08 29.34
CA GLU A 168 1.19 19.05 29.44
C GLU A 168 0.10 18.81 28.38
N ALA A 169 0.48 18.43 27.16
CA ALA A 169 -0.44 18.18 26.06
C ALA A 169 -1.02 16.75 26.05
N TYR A 170 -0.56 15.85 26.93
CA TYR A 170 -0.97 14.44 26.95
C TYR A 170 -2.50 14.22 26.95
N PRO A 171 -3.32 14.99 27.69
CA PRO A 171 -4.79 14.84 27.64
C PRO A 171 -5.42 15.06 26.26
N GLN A 172 -4.74 15.76 25.35
CA GLN A 172 -5.15 15.96 23.96
C GLN A 172 -4.53 14.91 23.02
N ILE A 173 -3.34 14.40 23.35
CA ILE A 173 -2.62 13.39 22.57
C ILE A 173 -3.24 12.00 22.73
N GLU A 174 -3.60 11.61 23.95
CA GLU A 174 -4.13 10.27 24.26
C GLU A 174 -5.40 9.92 23.46
N PRO A 175 -6.42 10.79 23.36
CA PRO A 175 -7.59 10.52 22.52
C PRO A 175 -7.24 10.30 21.04
N LEU A 176 -6.35 11.12 20.47
CA LEU A 176 -5.94 10.99 19.07
C LEU A 176 -5.22 9.67 18.81
N LEU A 177 -4.40 9.19 19.75
CA LEU A 177 -3.74 7.89 19.64
C LEU A 177 -4.73 6.72 19.79
N LEU A 178 -5.72 6.83 20.67
CA LEU A 178 -6.79 5.83 20.82
C LEU A 178 -7.64 5.72 19.54
N GLU A 179 -7.92 6.85 18.89
CA GLU A 179 -8.66 6.92 17.63
C GLU A 179 -7.79 6.64 16.40
N GLN A 180 -6.47 6.49 16.57
CA GLN A 180 -5.48 6.36 15.50
C GLN A 180 -5.51 7.54 14.51
N ASP A 181 -5.87 8.73 15.00
CA ASP A 181 -5.91 9.97 14.22
C ASP A 181 -4.53 10.63 14.15
N ILE A 182 -3.68 10.02 13.34
CA ILE A 182 -2.28 10.44 13.17
C ILE A 182 -2.20 11.82 12.49
N ILE A 183 -3.19 12.17 11.66
CA ILE A 183 -3.23 13.45 10.95
C ILE A 183 -3.39 14.58 11.96
N ASN A 184 -4.39 14.50 12.84
CA ASN A 184 -4.58 15.52 13.85
C ASN A 184 -3.53 15.46 14.96
N LEU A 185 -2.92 14.29 15.21
CA LEU A 185 -1.75 14.19 16.08
C LEU A 185 -0.55 15.00 15.53
N ALA A 186 -0.24 14.90 14.23
CA ALA A 186 0.82 15.69 13.61
C ALA A 186 0.56 17.21 13.73
N LYS A 187 -0.67 17.64 13.50
CA LYS A 187 -1.08 19.05 13.67
C LYS A 187 -0.96 19.52 15.12
N LEU A 188 -1.36 18.68 16.08
CA LEU A 188 -1.24 18.99 17.50
C LEU A 188 0.23 19.13 17.89
N LEU A 189 1.07 18.15 17.53
CA LEU A 189 2.51 18.19 17.79
C LEU A 189 3.17 19.41 17.14
N GLY A 190 2.80 19.73 15.90
CA GLY A 190 3.31 20.93 15.22
C GLY A 190 2.98 22.21 15.98
N ARG A 191 1.74 22.33 16.46
CA ARG A 191 1.30 23.49 17.23
C ARG A 191 2.01 23.64 18.57
N ILE A 192 2.10 22.56 19.37
CA ILE A 192 2.64 22.65 20.73
C ILE A 192 4.17 22.84 20.74
N TYR A 193 4.87 22.32 19.72
CA TYR A 193 6.32 22.47 19.58
C TYR A 193 6.76 23.61 18.64
N GLY A 194 5.82 24.34 18.03
CA GLY A 194 6.13 25.40 17.07
C GLY A 194 6.78 24.88 15.78
N MET A 195 6.49 23.64 15.38
CA MET A 195 6.90 23.08 14.09
C MET A 195 5.91 23.48 13.00
N PHE A 196 6.37 23.53 11.75
CA PHE A 196 5.52 23.77 10.60
C PHE A 196 4.85 22.46 10.16
N CYS A 197 3.52 22.39 10.24
CA CYS A 197 2.77 21.25 9.70
C CYS A 197 2.30 21.56 8.27
N THR A 198 2.63 20.69 7.32
CA THR A 198 2.25 20.88 5.90
C THR A 198 0.78 20.62 5.63
N GLU A 199 0.15 19.81 6.48
CA GLU A 199 -1.28 19.47 6.46
C GLU A 199 -1.76 18.95 5.10
N GLN A 200 -1.04 18.00 4.47
CA GLN A 200 -1.31 17.58 3.09
C GLN A 200 -2.76 17.11 2.82
N TYR A 201 -3.51 16.73 3.86
CA TYR A 201 -4.90 16.26 3.77
C TYR A 201 -5.95 17.37 3.82
N ASP A 202 -5.56 18.60 4.18
CA ASP A 202 -6.46 19.74 4.35
C ASP A 202 -5.95 21.01 3.64
N ASN A 203 -4.66 21.05 3.32
CA ASN A 203 -4.01 22.19 2.69
C ASN A 203 -4.42 22.28 1.21
N GLN A 204 -5.22 23.30 0.88
CA GLN A 204 -5.70 23.57 -0.48
C GLN A 204 -4.58 23.77 -1.50
N MET A 205 -3.36 24.12 -1.07
CA MET A 205 -2.19 24.18 -1.96
C MET A 205 -1.90 22.83 -2.62
N ASN A 206 -2.27 21.72 -1.99
CA ASN A 206 -2.17 20.38 -2.58
C ASN A 206 -3.11 20.22 -3.79
N ILE A 207 -4.31 20.79 -3.77
CA ILE A 207 -5.19 20.85 -4.95
C ILE A 207 -4.63 21.84 -5.99
N GLU A 208 -4.26 23.03 -5.54
CA GLU A 208 -3.83 24.13 -6.41
C GLU A 208 -2.62 23.77 -7.26
N THR A 209 -1.62 23.04 -6.73
CA THR A 209 -0.47 22.64 -7.55
C THR A 209 -0.87 21.77 -8.74
N HIS A 210 -1.90 20.95 -8.60
CA HIS A 210 -2.37 20.09 -9.68
C HIS A 210 -3.26 20.86 -10.65
N ARG A 211 -4.05 21.82 -10.16
CA ARG A 211 -4.87 22.73 -10.97
C ARG A 211 -4.02 23.69 -11.80
N LEU A 212 -2.94 24.22 -11.23
CA LEU A 212 -2.08 25.23 -11.85
C LEU A 212 -0.91 24.66 -12.66
N ILE A 213 -0.49 23.42 -12.38
CA ILE A 213 0.66 22.80 -13.05
C ILE A 213 0.24 21.51 -13.74
N THR A 214 -0.12 20.47 -12.99
CA THR A 214 -0.33 19.12 -13.56
C THR A 214 -1.38 19.07 -14.68
N ALA A 215 -2.54 19.68 -14.47
CA ALA A 215 -3.61 19.66 -15.46
C ALA A 215 -3.32 20.53 -16.70
N PRO A 216 -2.83 21.79 -16.57
CA PRO A 216 -2.32 22.58 -17.69
C PRO A 216 -1.21 21.88 -18.47
N GLU A 217 -0.31 21.18 -17.77
CA GLU A 217 0.80 20.44 -18.36
C GLU A 217 0.30 19.30 -19.26
N ILE A 218 -0.63 18.48 -18.77
CA ILE A 218 -1.28 17.43 -19.57
C ILE A 218 -1.98 18.05 -20.79
N ASP A 219 -2.76 19.11 -20.59
CA ASP A 219 -3.54 19.75 -21.65
C ASP A 219 -2.65 20.43 -22.70
N GLN A 220 -1.49 20.98 -22.30
CA GLN A 220 -0.47 21.48 -23.22
C GLN A 220 0.13 20.35 -24.06
N GLN A 221 0.56 19.25 -23.43
CA GLN A 221 1.15 18.12 -24.14
C GLN A 221 0.16 17.44 -25.09
N LEU A 222 -1.12 17.39 -24.75
CA LEU A 222 -2.17 16.91 -25.67
C LEU A 222 -2.36 17.87 -26.85
N ARG A 223 -2.40 19.19 -26.62
CA ARG A 223 -2.52 20.18 -27.71
C ARG A 223 -1.37 20.13 -28.69
N GLU A 224 -0.15 19.91 -28.21
CA GLU A 224 1.04 19.68 -29.06
C GLU A 224 0.89 18.46 -29.99
N ARG A 225 -0.05 17.57 -29.69
CA ARG A 225 -0.40 16.36 -30.47
C ARG A 225 -1.72 16.51 -31.25
N ASN A 226 -2.26 17.72 -31.36
CA ASN A 226 -3.59 18.00 -31.93
C ASN A 226 -4.74 17.30 -31.18
N GLU A 227 -4.56 17.05 -29.89
CA GLU A 227 -5.59 16.54 -28.99
C GLU A 227 -6.00 17.59 -27.95
N SER A 228 -7.08 17.34 -27.21
CA SER A 228 -7.51 18.20 -26.10
C SER A 228 -7.85 17.37 -24.88
N LEU A 229 -7.52 17.87 -23.69
CA LEU A 229 -7.98 17.26 -22.44
C LEU A 229 -9.53 17.24 -22.36
N LYS A 230 -10.22 18.11 -23.11
CA LYS A 230 -11.67 18.09 -23.28
C LYS A 230 -12.21 16.77 -23.85
N ASP A 231 -11.41 16.01 -24.58
CA ASP A 231 -11.88 14.76 -25.19
C ASP A 231 -11.38 13.52 -24.43
N HIS A 232 -10.67 13.71 -23.33
CA HIS A 232 -10.09 12.65 -22.52
C HIS A 232 -10.82 12.49 -21.18
N ARG A 233 -10.89 11.25 -20.71
CA ARG A 233 -11.17 10.92 -19.30
C ARG A 233 -9.85 10.73 -18.57
N VAL A 234 -9.71 11.27 -17.37
CA VAL A 234 -8.48 11.17 -16.58
C VAL A 234 -8.66 10.17 -15.45
N PHE A 235 -7.77 9.20 -15.32
CA PHE A 235 -7.76 8.22 -14.24
C PHE A 235 -6.64 8.50 -13.25
N CYS A 236 -6.99 8.53 -11.97
CA CYS A 236 -6.03 8.58 -10.87
C CYS A 236 -6.56 7.81 -9.67
N THR A 237 -5.66 7.23 -8.89
CA THR A 237 -6.01 6.65 -7.59
C THR A 237 -6.12 7.72 -6.51
N PHE A 238 -6.91 7.43 -5.47
CA PHE A 238 -7.12 8.38 -4.38
C PHE A 238 -6.13 8.18 -3.24
N GLY A 239 -5.51 9.26 -2.77
CA GLY A 239 -4.66 9.29 -1.59
C GLY A 239 -5.03 10.42 -0.65
N THR A 240 -4.57 11.64 -0.95
CA THR A 240 -4.95 12.86 -0.21
C THR A 240 -6.15 13.57 -0.81
N GLY A 241 -6.40 13.41 -2.12
CA GLY A 241 -7.42 14.16 -2.88
C GLY A 241 -6.85 15.33 -3.69
N GLY A 242 -5.58 15.70 -3.49
CA GLY A 242 -4.94 16.80 -4.22
C GLY A 242 -4.98 16.64 -5.74
N THR A 243 -4.56 15.48 -6.25
CA THR A 243 -4.48 15.21 -7.70
C THR A 243 -5.86 15.14 -8.34
N SER A 244 -6.78 14.36 -7.75
CA SER A 244 -8.15 14.23 -8.26
C SER A 244 -8.89 15.57 -8.20
N GLY A 245 -8.74 16.33 -7.12
CA GLY A 245 -9.35 17.64 -6.93
C GLY A 245 -8.82 18.67 -7.92
N GLY A 246 -7.49 18.84 -8.00
CA GLY A 246 -6.89 19.88 -8.84
C GLY A 246 -7.13 19.66 -10.34
N ILE A 247 -7.07 18.40 -10.80
CA ILE A 247 -7.39 18.09 -12.21
C ILE A 247 -8.89 18.29 -12.47
N SER A 248 -9.77 17.90 -11.53
CA SER A 248 -11.22 18.12 -11.66
C SER A 248 -11.55 19.60 -11.77
N GLN A 249 -10.99 20.43 -10.89
CA GLN A 249 -11.20 21.88 -10.90
C GLN A 249 -10.74 22.51 -12.22
N TYR A 250 -9.54 22.17 -12.71
CA TYR A 250 -9.06 22.69 -14.00
C TYR A 250 -9.98 22.32 -15.16
N ILE A 251 -10.42 21.05 -15.25
CA ILE A 251 -11.30 20.59 -16.33
C ILE A 251 -12.68 21.26 -16.21
N HIS A 252 -13.20 21.44 -15.00
CA HIS A 252 -14.45 22.12 -14.76
C HIS A 252 -14.38 23.60 -15.18
N GLU A 253 -13.38 24.33 -14.69
CA GLU A 253 -13.15 25.75 -15.00
C GLU A 253 -12.99 26.00 -16.50
N LYS A 254 -12.22 25.14 -17.17
CA LYS A 254 -11.87 25.36 -18.58
C LYS A 254 -12.89 24.80 -19.57
N TYR A 255 -13.52 23.66 -19.24
CA TYR A 255 -14.34 22.89 -20.18
C TYR A 255 -15.78 22.65 -19.70
N GLY A 256 -16.15 23.08 -18.49
CA GLY A 256 -17.52 23.00 -17.98
C GLY A 256 -18.04 21.57 -17.82
N LYS A 257 -17.17 20.59 -17.59
CA LYS A 257 -17.54 19.17 -17.49
C LYS A 257 -16.76 18.44 -16.39
N LYS A 258 -17.29 17.28 -15.96
CA LYS A 258 -16.59 16.32 -15.10
C LYS A 258 -15.94 15.26 -15.98
N SER A 259 -14.66 14.95 -15.77
CA SER A 259 -13.96 13.92 -16.57
C SER A 259 -12.90 13.12 -15.80
N VAL A 260 -12.80 13.33 -14.49
CA VAL A 260 -11.86 12.60 -13.63
C VAL A 260 -12.55 11.37 -13.05
N HIS A 261 -11.96 10.21 -13.30
CA HIS A 261 -12.34 8.91 -12.76
C HIS A 261 -11.38 8.59 -11.61
N VAL A 262 -11.93 8.43 -10.41
CA VAL A 262 -11.14 8.19 -9.20
C VAL A 262 -11.20 6.73 -8.81
N VAL A 263 -10.04 6.13 -8.59
CA VAL A 263 -9.91 4.68 -8.36
C VAL A 263 -9.49 4.40 -6.92
N PHE A 264 -10.21 3.48 -6.27
CA PHE A 264 -10.00 3.03 -4.91
C PHE A 264 -9.80 1.50 -4.89
N PRO A 265 -9.03 0.94 -3.95
CA PRO A 265 -9.08 -0.48 -3.64
C PRO A 265 -10.30 -0.81 -2.74
N PRO A 266 -10.72 -2.08 -2.64
CA PRO A 266 -11.78 -2.50 -1.74
C PRO A 266 -11.41 -2.26 -0.27
N ALA A 267 -12.42 -2.10 0.58
CA ALA A 267 -12.22 -1.92 2.02
C ALA A 267 -11.30 -3.01 2.61
N GLY A 268 -10.33 -2.59 3.40
CA GLY A 268 -9.35 -3.49 4.03
C GLY A 268 -8.21 -3.97 3.12
N GLN A 269 -8.28 -3.75 1.80
CA GLN A 269 -7.14 -3.99 0.91
C GLN A 269 -6.14 -2.84 1.00
N ASP A 270 -4.89 -3.19 1.30
CA ASP A 270 -3.80 -2.23 1.42
C ASP A 270 -3.00 -2.20 0.12
N VAL A 271 -2.91 -1.01 -0.48
CA VAL A 271 -2.16 -0.75 -1.70
C VAL A 271 -1.35 0.51 -1.44
N ALA A 272 -0.06 0.47 -1.77
CA ALA A 272 0.82 1.53 -1.35
C ALA A 272 0.42 2.89 -1.94
N GLY A 273 0.37 3.91 -1.08
CA GLY A 273 0.12 5.30 -1.47
C GLY A 273 -1.33 5.67 -1.74
N ILE A 274 -2.28 4.74 -1.60
CA ILE A 274 -3.70 4.97 -1.87
C ILE A 274 -4.58 4.62 -0.66
N ARG A 275 -5.73 5.28 -0.53
CA ARG A 275 -6.72 5.03 0.51
C ARG A 275 -7.90 4.27 -0.08
N THR A 276 -8.54 3.44 0.74
CA THR A 276 -9.84 2.85 0.44
C THR A 276 -10.93 3.93 0.54
N LEU A 277 -12.08 3.67 -0.09
CA LEU A 277 -13.19 4.64 -0.13
C LEU A 277 -13.68 5.03 1.27
N ASP A 278 -13.83 4.05 2.18
CA ASP A 278 -14.22 4.25 3.58
C ASP A 278 -13.24 5.13 4.36
N LYS A 279 -11.96 5.16 3.97
CA LYS A 279 -10.92 6.00 4.55
C LYS A 279 -10.75 7.35 3.86
N ALA A 280 -11.43 7.56 2.74
CA ALA A 280 -11.48 8.83 2.04
C ALA A 280 -12.63 9.71 2.54
N GLU A 281 -13.74 9.09 2.95
CA GLU A 281 -14.86 9.77 3.58
C GLU A 281 -14.40 10.58 4.80
N GLY A 282 -14.79 11.86 4.83
CA GLY A 282 -14.42 12.79 5.90
C GLY A 282 -13.08 13.52 5.73
N LEU A 283 -12.26 13.20 4.73
CA LEU A 283 -11.05 13.97 4.44
C LEU A 283 -11.37 15.31 3.77
N GLY A 284 -10.65 16.37 4.17
CA GLY A 284 -10.94 17.75 3.73
C GLY A 284 -10.81 17.98 2.21
N LEU A 285 -9.98 17.21 1.51
CA LEU A 285 -9.79 17.32 0.06
C LEU A 285 -10.54 16.23 -0.74
N TYR A 286 -11.41 15.43 -0.10
CA TYR A 286 -12.27 14.48 -0.79
C TYR A 286 -13.58 15.16 -1.20
N ASN A 287 -13.76 15.42 -2.50
CA ASN A 287 -15.00 15.98 -3.04
C ASN A 287 -15.57 15.10 -4.18
N PRO A 288 -16.38 14.08 -3.89
CA PRO A 288 -16.91 13.16 -4.91
C PRO A 288 -17.81 13.84 -5.94
N GLU A 289 -18.41 14.98 -5.59
CA GLU A 289 -19.24 15.75 -6.51
C GLU A 289 -18.44 16.35 -7.67
N ASP A 290 -17.12 16.50 -7.57
CA ASP A 290 -16.31 17.02 -8.69
C ASP A 290 -15.92 15.90 -9.68
N TYR A 291 -16.08 14.64 -9.29
CA TYR A 291 -15.62 13.50 -10.07
C TYR A 291 -16.66 13.09 -11.12
N ALA A 292 -16.18 12.54 -12.24
CA ALA A 292 -17.05 11.93 -13.25
C ALA A 292 -17.60 10.60 -12.74
N GLU A 293 -16.74 9.79 -12.10
CA GLU A 293 -17.09 8.47 -11.60
C GLU A 293 -16.05 7.98 -10.58
N GLN A 294 -16.48 7.09 -9.68
CA GLN A 294 -15.62 6.41 -8.71
C GLN A 294 -15.60 4.91 -8.99
N HIS A 295 -14.42 4.32 -8.93
CA HIS A 295 -14.17 2.91 -9.26
C HIS A 295 -13.58 2.21 -8.05
N VAL A 296 -14.08 1.02 -7.72
CA VAL A 296 -13.50 0.16 -6.68
C VAL A 296 -12.94 -1.08 -7.36
N ILE A 297 -11.62 -1.24 -7.31
CA ILE A 297 -10.88 -2.22 -8.11
C ILE A 297 -10.00 -3.07 -7.21
N ASP A 298 -10.13 -4.39 -7.31
CA ASP A 298 -9.23 -5.31 -6.62
C ASP A 298 -7.82 -5.27 -7.25
N PHE A 299 -6.82 -4.91 -6.44
CA PHE A 299 -5.43 -4.85 -6.85
C PHE A 299 -4.87 -6.19 -7.33
N ALA A 300 -5.43 -7.34 -6.91
CA ALA A 300 -5.03 -8.64 -7.43
C ALA A 300 -5.14 -8.69 -8.96
N ASN A 301 -6.17 -8.07 -9.53
CA ASN A 301 -6.37 -8.02 -10.97
C ASN A 301 -5.35 -7.11 -11.66
N ALA A 302 -5.01 -5.98 -11.05
CA ALA A 302 -4.04 -5.02 -11.58
C ALA A 302 -2.58 -5.48 -11.44
N ARG A 303 -2.27 -6.39 -10.50
CA ARG A 303 -0.92 -6.88 -10.22
C ARG A 303 -0.26 -7.54 -11.44
N HIS A 304 -1.00 -8.31 -12.22
CA HIS A 304 -0.44 -8.96 -13.40
C HIS A 304 -0.06 -7.95 -14.49
N LEU A 305 -0.86 -6.90 -14.66
CA LEU A 305 -0.52 -5.78 -15.53
C LEU A 305 0.71 -5.02 -15.03
N LEU A 306 0.83 -4.79 -13.71
CA LEU A 306 2.02 -4.20 -13.11
C LEU A 306 3.27 -5.01 -13.48
N LYS A 307 3.27 -6.32 -13.23
CA LYS A 307 4.38 -7.22 -13.59
C LYS A 307 4.72 -7.16 -15.08
N PHE A 308 3.70 -7.15 -15.94
CA PHE A 308 3.90 -7.09 -17.38
C PHE A 308 4.58 -5.79 -17.82
N LEU A 309 4.07 -4.63 -17.37
CA LEU A 309 4.61 -3.33 -17.75
C LEU A 309 6.02 -3.10 -17.21
N VAL A 310 6.28 -3.50 -15.95
CA VAL A 310 7.63 -3.44 -15.36
C VAL A 310 8.62 -4.29 -16.14
N LYS A 311 8.24 -5.53 -16.51
CA LYS A 311 9.07 -6.40 -17.35
C LYS A 311 9.36 -5.80 -18.73
N LYS A 312 8.44 -4.97 -19.24
CA LYS A 312 8.57 -4.23 -20.49
C LYS A 312 9.35 -2.92 -20.35
N GLY A 313 9.85 -2.61 -19.16
CA GLY A 313 10.73 -1.47 -18.88
C GLY A 313 10.00 -0.20 -18.43
N TYR A 314 8.70 -0.27 -18.12
CA TYR A 314 7.96 0.89 -17.64
C TYR A 314 8.15 1.06 -16.12
N ASP A 315 8.54 2.27 -15.71
CA ASP A 315 8.72 2.62 -14.30
C ASP A 315 7.39 3.08 -13.68
N ILE A 316 6.63 2.11 -13.16
CA ILE A 316 5.30 2.33 -12.59
C ILE A 316 5.14 1.61 -11.24
N GLY A 317 4.39 2.21 -10.31
CA GLY A 317 4.01 1.62 -9.03
C GLY A 317 2.61 0.99 -8.99
N GLU A 318 2.27 0.42 -7.84
CA GLU A 318 1.00 -0.30 -7.61
C GLU A 318 -0.23 0.56 -7.85
N SER A 319 -0.22 1.79 -7.31
CA SER A 319 -1.29 2.78 -7.46
C SER A 319 -1.56 3.13 -8.93
N SER A 320 -0.51 3.17 -9.74
CA SER A 320 -0.57 3.48 -11.17
C SER A 320 -1.17 2.31 -11.95
N ALA A 321 -0.76 1.08 -11.64
CA ALA A 321 -1.32 -0.12 -12.25
C ALA A 321 -2.82 -0.26 -11.97
N LEU A 322 -3.27 0.08 -10.76
CA LEU A 322 -4.69 0.07 -10.42
C LEU A 322 -5.50 1.07 -11.28
N ALA A 323 -4.97 2.29 -11.48
CA ALA A 323 -5.60 3.29 -12.33
C ALA A 323 -5.63 2.88 -13.81
N ILE A 324 -4.56 2.25 -14.31
CA ILE A 324 -4.51 1.72 -15.67
C ILE A 324 -5.55 0.61 -15.84
N TYR A 325 -5.64 -0.33 -14.89
CA TYR A 325 -6.58 -1.44 -14.96
C TYR A 325 -8.04 -0.96 -15.03
N ALA A 326 -8.41 0.03 -14.20
CA ALA A 326 -9.73 0.66 -14.26
C ALA A 326 -10.04 1.28 -15.64
N ALA A 327 -9.03 1.92 -16.27
CA ALA A 327 -9.17 2.47 -17.60
C ALA A 327 -9.39 1.36 -18.66
N LEU A 328 -8.74 0.20 -18.51
CA LEU A 328 -8.94 -0.94 -19.41
C LEU A 328 -10.34 -1.53 -19.29
N GLU A 329 -10.85 -1.71 -18.07
CA GLU A 329 -12.23 -2.18 -17.85
C GLU A 329 -13.24 -1.22 -18.51
N LEU A 330 -13.06 0.08 -18.31
CA LEU A 330 -13.95 1.08 -18.90
C LEU A 330 -13.85 1.11 -20.44
N ALA A 331 -12.67 0.86 -21.01
CA ALA A 331 -12.51 0.71 -22.47
C ALA A 331 -13.29 -0.49 -23.01
N LEU A 332 -13.21 -1.64 -22.34
CA LEU A 332 -13.92 -2.85 -22.74
C LEU A 332 -15.43 -2.63 -22.70
N SER A 333 -15.95 -2.02 -21.63
CA SER A 333 -17.38 -1.74 -21.50
C SER A 333 -17.89 -0.72 -22.53
N ASN A 334 -17.10 0.31 -22.85
CA ASN A 334 -17.51 1.37 -23.77
C ASN A 334 -17.11 1.14 -25.24
N LYS A 335 -16.46 0.01 -25.56
CA LYS A 335 -15.90 -0.27 -26.89
C LYS A 335 -14.90 0.78 -27.39
N GLY A 336 -14.14 1.39 -26.48
CA GLY A 336 -13.08 2.34 -26.80
C GLY A 336 -13.01 3.51 -25.83
N GLY A 337 -12.21 4.52 -26.19
CA GLY A 337 -12.10 5.75 -25.42
C GLY A 337 -10.71 6.38 -25.45
N LYS A 338 -10.68 7.65 -25.07
CA LYS A 338 -9.43 8.42 -24.88
C LYS A 338 -9.18 8.66 -23.41
N PHE A 339 -8.02 8.22 -22.93
CA PHE A 339 -7.67 8.21 -21.51
C PHE A 339 -6.33 8.87 -21.26
N VAL A 340 -6.25 9.59 -20.14
CA VAL A 340 -4.99 9.94 -19.50
C VAL A 340 -4.96 9.24 -18.15
N VAL A 341 -3.88 8.53 -17.83
CA VAL A 341 -3.70 7.84 -16.54
C VAL A 341 -2.53 8.49 -15.82
N ILE A 342 -2.73 8.87 -14.56
CA ILE A 342 -1.65 9.38 -13.72
C ILE A 342 -0.76 8.23 -13.26
N ILE A 343 0.52 8.29 -13.62
CA ILE A 343 1.55 7.39 -13.11
C ILE A 343 2.22 8.09 -11.93
N ALA A 344 1.78 7.75 -10.72
CA ALA A 344 2.05 8.50 -9.51
C ALA A 344 3.46 8.27 -8.93
N ASP A 345 4.06 7.11 -9.19
CA ASP A 345 5.37 6.68 -8.68
C ASP A 345 5.94 5.52 -9.49
N GLY A 346 7.24 5.28 -9.31
CA GLY A 346 8.01 4.24 -9.98
C GLY A 346 8.10 2.93 -9.19
N ILE A 347 8.66 1.88 -9.80
CA ILE A 347 8.69 0.53 -9.23
C ILE A 347 9.74 0.34 -8.12
N ALA A 348 10.73 1.24 -8.00
CA ALA A 348 11.90 1.05 -7.13
C ALA A 348 11.54 0.61 -5.70
N LYS A 349 10.50 1.21 -5.12
CA LYS A 349 10.02 0.97 -3.74
C LYS A 349 9.29 -0.37 -3.58
N TYR A 350 8.71 -0.85 -4.68
CA TYR A 350 7.85 -2.04 -4.76
C TYR A 350 8.58 -3.25 -5.32
N ARG A 351 9.78 -3.06 -5.87
CA ARG A 351 10.51 -4.08 -6.64
C ARG A 351 10.76 -5.35 -5.83
N LYS A 352 11.23 -5.25 -4.59
CA LYS A 352 11.41 -6.42 -3.71
C LYS A 352 10.10 -7.18 -3.48
N ALA A 353 9.00 -6.48 -3.26
CA ALA A 353 7.68 -7.11 -3.08
C ALA A 353 7.20 -7.78 -4.38
N LEU A 354 7.45 -7.15 -5.54
CA LEU A 354 7.06 -7.64 -6.87
C LEU A 354 7.92 -8.83 -7.35
N GLU A 355 9.23 -8.80 -7.07
CA GLU A 355 10.23 -9.81 -7.41
C GLU A 355 10.28 -10.96 -6.41
N SER A 356 9.79 -10.73 -5.19
CA SER A 356 9.66 -11.82 -4.23
C SER A 356 8.71 -12.88 -4.80
N ASP A 357 9.22 -14.09 -4.99
CA ASP A 357 8.42 -15.31 -5.25
C ASP A 357 7.46 -15.66 -4.10
N VAL A 358 7.20 -14.70 -3.20
CA VAL A 358 6.17 -14.71 -2.15
C VAL A 358 4.79 -14.94 -2.77
N ASP A 359 4.60 -14.58 -4.04
CA ASP A 359 3.36 -14.83 -4.80
C ASP A 359 3.12 -16.31 -5.14
N ASN A 360 4.10 -17.21 -5.01
CA ASN A 360 3.88 -18.66 -5.06
C ASN A 360 3.70 -19.27 -3.67
N LEU A 361 3.74 -18.50 -2.58
CA LEU A 361 3.60 -19.06 -1.24
C LEU A 361 2.15 -19.29 -0.83
N GLN A 362 1.16 -18.91 -1.64
CA GLN A 362 -0.24 -19.23 -1.39
C GLN A 362 -0.83 -19.93 -2.62
N VAL A 363 -1.51 -21.05 -2.41
CA VAL A 363 -2.06 -21.90 -3.48
C VAL A 363 -3.50 -22.23 -3.18
N SER A 364 -4.33 -22.29 -4.22
CA SER A 364 -5.72 -22.70 -4.09
C SER A 364 -5.84 -24.23 -3.92
N LEU A 365 -7.00 -24.69 -3.46
CA LEU A 365 -7.30 -26.12 -3.39
C LEU A 365 -7.25 -26.80 -4.78
N ASP A 366 -7.75 -26.12 -5.81
CA ASP A 366 -7.78 -26.62 -7.18
C ASP A 366 -6.36 -26.81 -7.74
N ASP A 367 -5.45 -25.89 -7.42
CA ASP A 367 -4.04 -25.98 -7.81
C ASP A 367 -3.34 -27.16 -7.12
N VAL A 368 -3.59 -27.34 -5.82
CA VAL A 368 -2.95 -28.41 -5.04
C VAL A 368 -3.48 -29.77 -5.48
N SER A 369 -4.79 -29.93 -5.60
CA SER A 369 -5.41 -31.20 -6.01
C SER A 369 -5.03 -31.62 -7.43
N SER A 370 -4.90 -30.67 -8.36
CA SER A 370 -4.45 -30.93 -9.73
C SER A 370 -2.97 -31.34 -9.82
N ASN A 371 -2.17 -31.04 -8.80
CA ASN A 371 -0.74 -31.32 -8.73
C ASN A 371 -0.36 -32.07 -7.43
N ALA A 372 -1.24 -32.93 -6.92
CA ALA A 372 -1.08 -33.57 -5.60
C ALA A 372 0.22 -34.37 -5.47
N ASP A 373 0.74 -34.90 -6.57
CA ASP A 373 2.01 -35.64 -6.63
C ASP A 373 3.25 -34.74 -6.40
N ASP A 374 3.15 -33.44 -6.68
CA ASP A 374 4.23 -32.47 -6.42
C ASP A 374 4.41 -32.23 -4.91
N TYR A 375 3.35 -32.43 -4.12
CA TYR A 375 3.38 -32.22 -2.67
C TYR A 375 3.74 -33.52 -1.95
N SER A 376 5.01 -33.63 -1.58
CA SER A 376 5.51 -34.79 -0.85
C SER A 376 5.25 -34.71 0.65
N ARG A 377 5.00 -33.50 1.19
CA ARG A 377 4.76 -33.29 2.61
C ARG A 377 3.72 -32.21 2.86
N ILE A 378 2.81 -32.46 3.79
CA ILE A 378 1.84 -31.48 4.28
C ILE A 378 2.15 -31.23 5.76
N ILE A 379 2.34 -29.98 6.17
CA ILE A 379 2.74 -29.64 7.53
C ILE A 379 1.66 -28.77 8.16
N TRP A 380 1.13 -29.22 9.30
CA TRP A 380 0.21 -28.40 10.08
C TRP A 380 0.96 -27.32 10.85
N VAL A 381 0.53 -26.07 10.74
CA VAL A 381 1.19 -24.93 11.40
C VAL A 381 0.18 -24.05 12.13
N HIS A 382 -0.11 -24.39 13.39
CA HIS A 382 -0.91 -23.53 14.27
C HIS A 382 -0.47 -23.63 15.74
N PRO A 383 -0.27 -22.50 16.45
CA PRO A 383 0.30 -22.51 17.81
C PRO A 383 -0.67 -22.91 18.93
N GLN A 384 -1.98 -22.91 18.67
CA GLN A 384 -3.01 -23.16 19.70
C GLN A 384 -3.95 -24.32 19.39
N TYR A 385 -3.94 -24.81 18.16
CA TYR A 385 -4.93 -25.77 17.68
C TYR A 385 -4.24 -26.83 16.85
N THR A 386 -4.69 -28.07 16.97
CA THR A 386 -4.21 -29.21 16.19
C THR A 386 -5.40 -29.93 15.58
N PRO A 387 -5.29 -30.50 14.37
CA PRO A 387 -6.34 -31.33 13.83
C PRO A 387 -6.54 -32.57 14.72
N ARG A 388 -7.79 -33.04 14.77
CA ARG A 388 -8.14 -34.39 15.23
C ARG A 388 -7.88 -35.38 14.08
N GLU A 389 -8.03 -36.68 14.33
CA GLU A 389 -7.99 -37.70 13.26
C GLU A 389 -8.94 -37.34 12.10
N GLU A 390 -10.17 -36.93 12.42
CA GLU A 390 -11.14 -36.45 11.43
C GLU A 390 -10.63 -35.25 10.61
N GLY A 391 -9.85 -34.34 11.22
CA GLY A 391 -9.27 -33.20 10.51
C GLY A 391 -8.11 -33.58 9.59
N VAL A 392 -7.32 -34.57 9.99
CA VAL A 392 -6.26 -35.15 9.14
C VAL A 392 -6.89 -35.82 7.92
N ASP A 393 -7.97 -36.56 8.13
CA ASP A 393 -8.74 -37.21 7.06
C ASP A 393 -9.32 -36.20 6.07
N ILE A 394 -9.92 -35.11 6.57
CA ILE A 394 -10.46 -34.02 5.72
C ILE A 394 -9.36 -33.41 4.85
N ILE A 395 -8.20 -33.11 5.43
CA ILE A 395 -7.05 -32.56 4.69
C ILE A 395 -6.60 -33.55 3.61
N ALA A 396 -6.41 -34.82 3.98
CA ALA A 396 -5.95 -35.86 3.07
C ALA A 396 -6.88 -36.03 1.86
N ARG A 397 -8.20 -36.19 2.11
CA ARG A 397 -9.20 -36.37 1.06
C ARG A 397 -9.35 -35.15 0.17
N SER A 398 -9.42 -33.95 0.76
CA SER A 398 -9.61 -32.72 -0.01
C SER A 398 -8.41 -32.41 -0.91
N LEU A 399 -7.19 -32.70 -0.46
CA LEU A 399 -5.97 -32.48 -1.23
C LEU A 399 -5.63 -33.63 -2.19
N GLY A 400 -6.33 -34.76 -2.11
CA GLY A 400 -6.01 -35.96 -2.90
C GLY A 400 -4.67 -36.60 -2.51
N VAL A 401 -4.27 -36.51 -1.24
CA VAL A 401 -2.99 -37.02 -0.73
C VAL A 401 -3.20 -38.11 0.33
N ASP A 402 -2.20 -38.97 0.52
CA ASP A 402 -2.20 -39.95 1.60
C ASP A 402 -2.01 -39.27 2.97
N ALA A 403 -2.77 -39.69 3.98
CA ALA A 403 -2.69 -39.14 5.33
C ALA A 403 -1.30 -39.26 5.98
N SER A 404 -0.49 -40.26 5.58
CA SER A 404 0.90 -40.41 6.01
C SER A 404 1.84 -39.28 5.57
N LYS A 405 1.44 -38.49 4.56
CA LYS A 405 2.16 -37.28 4.15
C LYS A 405 1.94 -36.10 5.11
N ILE A 406 0.97 -36.18 6.03
CA ILE A 406 0.63 -35.10 6.95
C ILE A 406 1.49 -35.20 8.21
N PHE A 407 2.32 -34.19 8.43
CA PHE A 407 3.13 -34.00 9.62
C PHE A 407 2.50 -32.94 10.53
N ILE A 408 2.36 -33.27 11.82
CA ILE A 408 1.82 -32.37 12.83
C ILE A 408 2.93 -32.11 13.86
N PRO A 409 3.65 -30.98 13.78
CA PRO A 409 4.66 -30.61 14.77
C PRO A 409 4.02 -30.25 16.11
N LYS A 410 4.84 -30.21 17.16
CA LYS A 410 4.41 -29.69 18.46
C LYS A 410 3.97 -28.24 18.34
N ALA A 411 2.84 -27.89 18.95
CA ALA A 411 2.32 -26.53 18.89
C ALA A 411 3.27 -25.49 19.53
N THR A 412 4.04 -25.91 20.54
CA THR A 412 5.11 -25.10 21.15
C THR A 412 6.22 -24.79 20.16
N ALA A 413 6.66 -25.76 19.36
CA ALA A 413 7.67 -25.55 18.31
C ALA A 413 7.16 -24.57 17.22
N VAL A 414 5.91 -24.71 16.79
CA VAL A 414 5.29 -23.76 15.85
C VAL A 414 5.18 -22.37 16.47
N GLY A 415 4.79 -22.29 17.75
CA GLY A 415 4.71 -21.03 18.49
C GLY A 415 6.06 -20.34 18.61
N GLU A 416 7.10 -21.06 19.02
CA GLU A 416 8.48 -20.56 19.09
C GLU A 416 8.99 -20.10 17.73
N MET A 417 8.70 -20.86 16.66
CA MET A 417 9.07 -20.49 15.30
C MET A 417 8.47 -19.15 14.88
N LEU A 418 7.17 -18.97 15.08
CA LEU A 418 6.48 -17.75 14.68
C LEU A 418 6.86 -16.54 15.54
N MET A 419 7.17 -16.77 16.83
CA MET A 419 7.54 -15.69 17.77
C MET A 419 9.00 -15.26 17.64
N THR A 420 9.92 -16.21 17.56
CA THR A 420 11.37 -15.94 17.61
C THR A 420 12.02 -15.87 16.23
N GLN A 421 11.28 -16.26 15.18
CA GLN A 421 11.80 -16.42 13.82
C GLN A 421 12.90 -17.50 13.66
N ASN A 422 13.20 -18.27 14.71
CA ASN A 422 14.09 -19.42 14.65
C ASN A 422 13.32 -20.65 14.19
N ILE A 423 13.83 -21.38 13.20
CA ILE A 423 13.14 -22.56 12.65
C ILE A 423 13.55 -23.81 13.44
N PRO A 424 12.61 -24.50 14.13
CA PRO A 424 12.89 -25.75 14.82
C PRO A 424 13.42 -26.82 13.88
N GLU A 425 14.37 -27.64 14.36
CA GLU A 425 15.04 -28.64 13.51
C GLU A 425 14.09 -29.74 13.01
N ASP A 426 13.02 -30.09 13.75
CA ASP A 426 12.01 -31.06 13.31
C ASP A 426 11.18 -30.55 12.12
N ILE A 427 10.76 -29.28 12.14
CA ILE A 427 10.07 -28.66 11.00
C ILE A 427 11.03 -28.51 9.81
N LYS A 428 12.28 -28.13 10.09
CA LYS A 428 13.30 -27.94 9.06
C LYS A 428 13.66 -29.23 8.34
N SER A 429 13.87 -30.33 9.07
CA SER A 429 14.16 -31.65 8.48
C SER A 429 13.02 -32.12 7.60
N GLU A 430 11.77 -31.94 8.05
CA GLU A 430 10.58 -32.35 7.28
C GLU A 430 10.42 -31.59 5.95
N ILE A 431 10.87 -30.33 5.90
CA ILE A 431 10.88 -29.54 4.66
C ILE A 431 12.06 -29.95 3.76
N GLN A 432 13.23 -30.24 4.32
CA GLN A 432 14.43 -30.58 3.55
C GLN A 432 14.42 -32.00 3.01
N ASP A 433 13.82 -32.95 3.74
CA ASP A 433 13.69 -34.35 3.36
C ASP A 433 12.55 -34.60 2.36
N ALA A 434 11.73 -33.57 2.11
CA ALA A 434 10.67 -33.59 1.12
C ALA A 434 11.28 -33.76 -0.29
N LYS A 435 10.94 -34.87 -0.96
CA LYS A 435 11.33 -35.12 -2.37
C LYS A 435 10.59 -34.25 -3.40
N GLY A 436 9.72 -33.36 -2.93
CA GLY A 436 8.89 -32.42 -3.69
C GLY A 436 8.60 -31.17 -2.85
N LYS A 437 7.49 -30.48 -3.11
CA LYS A 437 7.08 -29.27 -2.37
C LYS A 437 6.48 -29.63 -1.01
N ALA A 438 6.74 -28.79 0.00
CA ALA A 438 6.06 -28.84 1.28
C ALA A 438 4.89 -27.84 1.30
N LEU A 439 3.69 -28.32 1.63
CA LEU A 439 2.49 -27.49 1.79
C LEU A 439 2.21 -27.26 3.29
N LEU A 440 2.02 -26.02 3.67
CA LEU A 440 1.64 -25.61 5.02
C LEU A 440 0.12 -25.44 5.08
N VAL A 441 -0.49 -26.04 6.09
CA VAL A 441 -1.93 -25.94 6.35
C VAL A 441 -2.13 -25.46 7.78
N CYS A 442 -3.04 -24.52 7.98
CA CYS A 442 -3.50 -24.13 9.30
C CYS A 442 -5.02 -24.05 9.31
N MET A 443 -5.61 -23.51 10.39
CA MET A 443 -7.05 -23.39 10.52
C MET A 443 -7.67 -22.59 9.35
N ALA A 444 -7.22 -21.35 9.13
CA ALA A 444 -7.85 -20.39 8.21
C ALA A 444 -6.88 -19.77 7.18
N GLY A 445 -5.76 -20.44 6.88
CA GLY A 445 -4.76 -20.01 5.88
C GLY A 445 -3.77 -18.91 6.32
N LYS A 446 -4.14 -18.02 7.25
CA LYS A 446 -3.28 -16.88 7.66
C LYS A 446 -1.98 -17.31 8.34
N THR A 447 -2.05 -18.22 9.30
CA THR A 447 -0.88 -18.68 10.07
C THR A 447 0.10 -19.45 9.19
N SER A 448 -0.42 -20.26 8.27
CA SER A 448 0.40 -21.00 7.30
C SER A 448 1.06 -20.07 6.28
N LEU A 449 0.39 -19.01 5.85
CA LEU A 449 1.01 -18.00 5.00
C LEU A 449 2.14 -17.24 5.72
N MET A 450 1.92 -16.89 7.00
CA MET A 450 2.95 -16.26 7.84
C MET A 450 4.17 -17.17 8.02
N ALA A 451 3.94 -18.45 8.32
CA ALA A 451 5.00 -19.45 8.41
C ALA A 451 5.76 -19.62 7.09
N SER A 452 5.04 -19.66 5.96
CA SER A 452 5.63 -19.82 4.63
C SER A 452 6.55 -18.64 4.26
N LYS A 453 6.14 -17.41 4.59
CA LYS A 453 6.97 -16.20 4.42
C LYS A 453 8.24 -16.24 5.27
N LEU A 454 8.12 -16.67 6.53
CA LEU A 454 9.27 -16.83 7.43
C LEU A 454 10.27 -17.86 6.91
N LEU A 455 9.76 -19.02 6.45
CA LEU A 455 10.60 -20.09 5.90
C LEU A 455 11.29 -19.65 4.61
N ALA A 456 10.58 -18.93 3.72
CA ALA A 456 11.15 -18.38 2.50
C ALA A 456 12.31 -17.41 2.78
N LYS A 457 12.19 -16.55 3.79
CA LYS A 457 13.27 -15.65 4.24
C LYS A 457 14.54 -16.39 4.67
N ASN A 458 14.40 -17.65 5.10
CA ASN A 458 15.50 -18.53 5.52
C ASN A 458 15.90 -19.54 4.42
N GLY A 459 15.47 -19.33 3.17
CA GLY A 459 15.83 -20.17 2.04
C GLY A 459 15.08 -21.52 1.96
N LEU A 460 14.04 -21.71 2.76
CA LEU A 460 13.20 -22.91 2.74
C LEU A 460 11.93 -22.65 1.92
N VAL A 461 11.77 -23.42 0.84
CA VAL A 461 10.64 -23.26 -0.09
C VAL A 461 9.45 -24.06 0.40
N THR A 462 8.35 -23.35 0.70
CA THR A 462 7.07 -23.94 1.10
C THR A 462 5.92 -23.18 0.42
N GLN A 463 4.71 -23.72 0.43
CA GLN A 463 3.51 -23.00 0.02
C GLN A 463 2.44 -23.15 1.10
N SER A 464 1.46 -22.26 1.15
CA SER A 464 0.36 -22.23 2.10
C SER A 464 -0.94 -22.49 1.37
N LEU A 465 -1.77 -23.39 1.89
CA LEU A 465 -3.11 -23.59 1.39
C LEU A 465 -3.99 -22.37 1.73
N ASP A 466 -4.64 -21.80 0.71
CA ASP A 466 -5.60 -20.72 0.90
C ASP A 466 -6.83 -21.20 1.69
N GLY A 467 -7.36 -20.35 2.58
CA GLY A 467 -8.50 -20.67 3.46
C GLY A 467 -8.23 -21.74 4.54
N GLY A 468 -7.10 -22.45 4.49
CA GLY A 468 -6.76 -23.52 5.44
C GLY A 468 -7.77 -24.67 5.45
N ILE A 469 -7.78 -25.48 6.51
CA ILE A 469 -8.75 -26.57 6.66
C ILE A 469 -10.20 -26.06 6.69
N THR A 470 -10.46 -24.86 7.23
CA THR A 470 -11.83 -24.31 7.27
C THR A 470 -12.36 -23.91 5.89
N GLY A 471 -11.47 -23.68 4.92
CA GLY A 471 -11.83 -23.40 3.53
C GLY A 471 -12.16 -24.65 2.71
N LEU A 472 -11.89 -25.85 3.23
CA LEU A 472 -12.09 -27.10 2.50
C LEU A 472 -13.58 -27.44 2.38
N PRO A 473 -14.05 -27.97 1.22
CA PRO A 473 -15.45 -28.32 1.00
C PRO A 473 -16.03 -29.26 2.06
N GLU A 474 -15.24 -30.24 2.52
CA GLU A 474 -15.64 -31.22 3.54
C GLU A 474 -15.80 -30.62 4.95
N SER A 475 -15.23 -29.43 5.18
CA SER A 475 -15.32 -28.70 6.45
C SER A 475 -16.49 -27.71 6.53
N GLN A 476 -17.06 -27.29 5.39
CA GLN A 476 -18.09 -26.24 5.34
C GLN A 476 -19.40 -26.64 6.03
N ASN A 477 -19.69 -27.93 6.16
CA ASN A 477 -20.90 -28.46 6.79
C ASN A 477 -20.66 -29.04 8.21
N LYS A 478 -19.47 -28.83 8.80
CA LYS A 478 -19.10 -29.37 10.13
C LYS A 478 -18.72 -28.25 11.08
N VAL A 479 -18.99 -28.43 12.37
CA VAL A 479 -18.53 -27.48 13.39
C VAL A 479 -17.01 -27.66 13.59
N PRO A 480 -16.19 -26.60 13.62
CA PRO A 480 -14.73 -26.72 13.73
C PRO A 480 -14.21 -27.62 14.87
N THR A 481 -14.94 -27.69 15.99
CA THR A 481 -14.60 -28.54 17.15
C THR A 481 -14.64 -30.03 16.86
N GLU A 482 -15.29 -30.46 15.78
CA GLU A 482 -15.39 -31.86 15.33
C GLU A 482 -14.09 -32.34 14.69
N TYR A 483 -13.32 -31.46 14.06
CA TYR A 483 -12.11 -31.81 13.31
C TYR A 483 -10.85 -31.07 13.80
N ILE A 484 -10.98 -30.10 14.70
CA ILE A 484 -9.89 -29.38 15.36
C ILE A 484 -10.08 -29.45 16.89
N ARG A 485 -8.98 -29.50 17.63
CA ARG A 485 -8.96 -29.39 19.09
C ARG A 485 -7.88 -28.41 19.56
N PRO A 486 -7.98 -27.85 20.78
CA PRO A 486 -6.87 -27.15 21.41
C PRO A 486 -5.63 -28.05 21.42
N ALA A 487 -4.47 -27.47 21.11
CA ALA A 487 -3.21 -28.18 21.21
C ALA A 487 -2.88 -28.49 22.67
N THR A 488 -2.36 -29.69 22.91
CA THR A 488 -1.71 -30.11 24.16
C THR A 488 -0.24 -30.33 23.86
N ASP A 489 0.64 -30.17 24.86
CA ASP A 489 2.12 -30.19 24.71
C ASP A 489 2.72 -31.28 23.82
#